data_AF-A0A358DJP7-F1
#
_entry.id   AF-A0A358DJP7-F1
#
_cell.length_a   1.000
_cell.length_b   1.000
_cell.length_c   1.000
_cell.angle_alpha   90.00
_cell.angle_beta   90.00
_cell.angle_gamma   90.00
#
_symmetry.space_group_name_H-M   'P 1'
#
loop_
_entity.id
_entity.type
_entity.pdbx_description
1 polymer ?
#
loop_
_entity_poly.entity_id
_entity_poly.type
_entity_poly.pdbx_seq_one_letter_code
_entity_poly.pdbx_strand_id
1 'polypeptide(L)' 'MIEKLFKLKENNTNIRTEILAGIITFLTMSYILAVNPQILGETGMDKGALFTTTAVAAIAGTIFMALIANVP' A
#
# COMPACT_ATOMS: atom_id res chain seq x y z
N MET A 1 2.25 -22.21 -3.80
CA MET A 1 2.96 -21.62 -2.64
C MET A 1 2.20 -20.43 -2.06
N ILE A 2 1.85 -19.42 -2.89
CA ILE A 2 1.06 -18.24 -2.49
C ILE A 2 -0.34 -18.60 -1.93
N GLU A 3 -1.07 -19.52 -2.57
CA GLU A 3 -2.40 -19.98 -2.08
C GLU A 3 -2.36 -20.63 -0.69
N LYS A 4 -1.25 -21.28 -0.33
CA LYS A 4 -1.05 -21.94 0.97
C LYS A 4 -0.60 -20.94 2.05
N LEU A 5 0.15 -19.90 1.67
CA LEU A 5 0.60 -18.82 2.55
C LEU A 5 -0.57 -17.92 2.96
N PHE A 6 -1.37 -17.44 2.00
CA PHE A 6 -2.50 -16.54 2.23
C PHE A 6 -3.84 -17.26 2.43
N LYS A 7 -3.84 -18.60 2.44
CA LYS A 7 -5.02 -19.44 2.65
C LYS A 7 -6.22 -19.02 1.77
N LEU A 8 -5.95 -18.64 0.52
CA LEU A 8 -6.94 -18.05 -0.38
C LEU A 8 -8.20 -18.93 -0.55
N LYS A 9 -8.01 -20.25 -0.51
CA LYS A 9 -9.08 -21.24 -0.59
C LYS A 9 -9.95 -21.33 0.68
N GLU A 10 -9.39 -21.11 1.87
CA GLU A 10 -10.16 -21.00 3.12
C GLU A 10 -10.91 -19.67 3.18
N ASN A 11 -10.31 -18.61 2.63
CA ASN A 11 -10.89 -17.27 2.52
C ASN A 11 -11.84 -17.09 1.31
N ASN A 12 -12.13 -18.16 0.54
CA ASN A 12 -12.98 -18.15 -0.66
C ASN A 12 -12.60 -17.04 -1.69
N THR A 13 -11.32 -16.72 -1.79
CA THR A 13 -10.77 -15.66 -2.65
C THR A 13 -9.78 -16.25 -3.66
N ASN A 14 -9.43 -15.47 -4.68
CA ASN A 14 -8.47 -15.84 -5.71
C ASN A 14 -7.44 -14.72 -5.91
N ILE A 15 -6.28 -15.07 -6.47
CA ILE A 15 -5.16 -14.13 -6.67
C ILE A 15 -5.57 -12.87 -7.46
N ARG A 16 -6.47 -12.99 -8.43
CA ARG A 16 -6.98 -11.84 -9.20
C ARG A 16 -7.75 -10.87 -8.30
N THR A 17 -8.65 -11.40 -7.46
CA THR A 17 -9.44 -10.61 -6.51
C THR A 17 -8.54 -9.88 -5.51
N GLU A 18 -7.56 -10.58 -4.94
CA GLU A 18 -6.61 -9.99 -3.98
C GLU A 18 -5.76 -8.87 -4.60
N ILE A 19 -5.24 -9.06 -5.82
CA ILE A 19 -4.50 -8.01 -6.51
C ILE A 19 -5.39 -6.80 -6.77
N LEU A 20 -6.63 -7.03 -7.21
CA LEU A 20 -7.57 -5.94 -7.47
C LEU A 20 -7.92 -5.19 -6.18
N ALA A 21 -8.18 -5.92 -5.09
CA ALA A 21 -8.49 -5.37 -3.77
C ALA A 21 -7.31 -4.56 -3.20
N GLY A 22 -6.08 -5.06 -3.37
CA GLY A 22 -4.86 -4.35 -3.01
C GLY A 22 -4.68 -3.05 -3.80
N ILE A 23 -4.93 -3.09 -5.12
CA ILE A 23 -4.89 -1.88 -5.96
C ILE A 23 -5.96 -0.87 -5.54
N ILE A 24 -7.20 -1.30 -5.28
CA ILE A 24 -8.28 -0.41 -4.85
C ILE A 24 -7.96 0.23 -3.50
N THR A 25 -7.47 -0.56 -2.55
CA THR A 25 -7.05 -0.08 -1.22
C THR A 25 -5.91 0.92 -1.34
N PHE A 26 -4.90 0.62 -2.16
CA PHE A 26 -3.80 1.53 -2.46
C PHE A 26 -4.29 2.84 -3.06
N LEU A 27 -5.15 2.79 -4.09
CA LEU A 27 -5.71 3.98 -4.72
C LEU A 27 -6.53 4.82 -3.75
N THR A 28 -7.32 4.18 -2.86
CA THR A 28 -8.10 4.87 -1.82
C THR A 28 -7.21 5.65 -0.86
N MET A 29 -6.04 5.10 -0.48
CA MET A 29 -5.07 5.79 0.36
C MET A 29 -4.13 6.72 -0.42
N SER A 30 -4.06 6.61 -1.75
CA SER A 30 -3.12 7.37 -2.60
C SER A 30 -3.32 8.89 -2.54
N TYR A 31 -4.47 9.37 -2.05
CA TYR A 31 -4.68 10.80 -1.76
C TYR A 31 -3.60 11.36 -0.81
N ILE A 32 -3.06 10.54 0.11
CA ILE A 32 -1.98 10.91 1.03
C ILE A 32 -0.70 11.27 0.26
N LEU A 33 -0.44 10.64 -0.88
CA LEU A 33 0.72 10.94 -1.72
C LEU A 33 0.66 12.35 -2.31
N ALA A 34 -0.53 12.86 -2.61
CA ALA A 34 -0.70 14.24 -3.08
C ALA A 34 -0.80 15.24 -1.92
N VAL A 35 -1.44 14.84 -0.82
CA VAL A 35 -1.76 15.75 0.28
C VAL A 35 -0.60 15.95 1.25
N ASN A 36 0.23 14.93 1.53
CA ASN A 36 1.41 15.11 2.39
C ASN A 36 2.39 16.17 1.83
N PRO A 37 2.77 16.13 0.53
CA PRO A 37 3.60 17.17 -0.07
C PRO A 37 2.91 18.54 -0.14
N GLN A 38 1.58 18.57 -0.24
CA GLN A 38 0.84 19.83 -0.27
C GLN A 38 0.88 20.51 1.10
N ILE A 39 0.67 19.78 2.19
CA ILE A 39 0.69 20.30 3.56
C ILE A 39 2.13 20.60 4.02
N LEU A 40 3.05 19.65 3.88
CA LEU A 40 4.43 19.79 4.35
C LEU A 40 5.31 20.60 3.38
N GLY A 41 4.90 20.75 2.12
CA GLY A 41 5.59 21.63 1.17
C GLY A 41 5.39 23.11 1.48
N GLU A 42 4.34 23.47 2.24
CA GLU A 42 4.16 24.84 2.74
C GLU A 42 5.21 25.22 3.80
N THR A 43 5.85 24.23 4.44
CA THR A 43 6.92 24.46 5.42
C THR A 43 8.31 24.57 4.78
N GLY A 44 8.40 24.62 3.44
CA GLY A 44 9.66 24.75 2.69
C GLY A 44 10.37 23.42 2.38
N MET A 45 9.76 22.27 2.66
CA MET A 45 10.31 20.96 2.30
C MET A 45 10.08 20.64 0.81
N ASP A 46 11.02 19.91 0.19
CA ASP A 46 10.90 19.50 -1.21
C ASP A 46 9.71 18.55 -1.42
N LYS A 47 8.76 18.99 -2.23
CA LYS A 47 7.52 18.25 -2.51
C LYS A 47 7.79 16.91 -3.22
N GLY A 48 8.82 16.84 -4.06
CA GLY A 48 9.22 15.62 -4.75
C GLY A 48 9.75 14.58 -3.76
N ALA A 49 10.66 14.97 -2.88
CA ALA A 49 11.22 14.12 -1.84
C ALA A 49 10.14 13.59 -0.88
N LEU A 50 9.17 14.42 -0.50
CA LEU A 50 8.03 14.00 0.33
C LEU A 50 7.14 12.98 -0.36
N PHE A 51 6.87 13.18 -1.66
CA PHE A 51 6.11 12.22 -2.48
C PHE A 51 6.83 10.87 -2.54
N THR A 52 8.11 10.88 -2.91
CA THR A 52 8.90 9.65 -3.06
C THR A 52 9.06 8.91 -1.73
N THR A 53 9.31 9.64 -0.63
CA THR A 53 9.44 9.04 0.72
C THR A 53 8.14 8.38 1.15
N THR A 54 6.99 9.05 0.95
CA THR A 54 5.68 8.50 1.30
C THR A 54 5.35 7.27 0.45
N ALA A 55 5.65 7.30 -0.86
CA ALA A 55 5.44 6.16 -1.75
C ALA A 55 6.28 4.95 -1.34
N VAL A 56 7.57 5.16 -1.06
CA VAL A 56 8.48 4.08 -0.63
C VAL A 56 8.06 3.52 0.73
N ALA A 57 7.69 4.37 1.68
CA ALA A 57 7.20 3.93 2.99
C ALA A 57 5.90 3.12 2.88
N ALA A 58 4.97 3.53 2.01
CA ALA A 58 3.74 2.80 1.75
C ALA A 58 4.03 1.42 1.15
N ILE A 59 4.88 1.35 0.11
CA ILE A 59 5.28 0.07 -0.50
C ILE A 59 5.95 -0.84 0.53
N ALA A 60 6.90 -0.32 1.31
CA ALA A 60 7.58 -1.09 2.34
C ALA A 60 6.61 -1.59 3.42
N GLY A 61 5.68 -0.74 3.87
CA GLY A 61 4.66 -1.08 4.86
C GLY A 61 3.68 -2.15 4.35
N THR A 62 3.22 -2.04 3.09
CA THR A 62 2.34 -3.03 2.47
C THR A 62 3.06 -4.38 2.32
N ILE A 63 4.33 -4.39 1.93
CA ILE A 63 5.13 -5.64 1.86
C ILE A 63 5.32 -6.24 3.25
N PHE A 64 5.60 -5.42 4.27
CA PHE A 64 5.74 -5.87 5.65
C PHE A 64 4.44 -6.49 6.18
N MET A 65 3.29 -5.85 5.98
CA MET A 65 1.99 -6.40 6.36
C MET A 65 1.67 -7.68 5.59
N ALA A 66 1.90 -7.71 4.28
CA ALA A 66 1.62 -8.88 3.44
C ALA A 66 2.45 -10.10 3.84
N LEU A 67 3.71 -9.92 4.24
CA LEU A 67 4.61 -11.03 4.58
C LEU A 67 4.56 -11.43 6.06
N ILE A 68 4.41 -10.48 6.99
CA ILE A 68 4.50 -10.74 8.43
C ILE A 68 3.12 -10.89 9.07
N ALA A 69 2.19 -10.00 8.75
CA ALA A 69 0.88 -9.99 9.38
C ALA A 69 -0.11 -10.96 8.69
N ASN A 70 0.17 -11.36 7.44
CA ASN A 70 -0.64 -12.31 6.65
C ASN A 70 -2.15 -11.99 6.73
N VAL A 71 -2.45 -10.69 6.77
CA VAL A 71 -3.81 -10.15 6.73
C VAL A 71 -4.14 -9.96 5.24
N PRO A 72 -5.19 -10.64 4.74
CA PRO A 72 -5.70 -10.40 3.39
C PRO A 72 -6.27 -8.98 3.26
#